data_AF-A0A7X7BRM3-F1
#
_entry.id   AF-A0A7X7BRM3-F1
#
_cell.length_a   1.000
_cell.length_b   1.000
_cell.length_c   1.000
_cell.angle_alpha   90.00
_cell.angle_beta   90.00
_cell.angle_gamma   90.00
#
_symmetry.space_group_name_H-M   'P 1'
#
loop_
_entity.id
_entity.type
_entity.pdbx_description
1 polymer ?
#
loop_
_entity_poly.entity_id
_entity_poly.type
_entity_poly.pdbx_seq_one_letter_code
_entity_poly.pdbx_strand_id
1 'polypeptide(L)'
;FKAGIKAGVDEIMISHIVVKNIDTKMPASLSPAVHKLLRKNLAYQGLMITDDLQMGAITQYAKQHHINADVLALKAGNDMLLGGNYQTGILAIKKAVQKGTISQKQINDSVRRILQLKEKLGILK
;
A
#
# COMPACT_ATOMS: atom_id res chain seq x y z
N PHE A 1 -6.14 14.87 -5.96
CA PHE A 1 -4.97 14.08 -6.44
C PHE A 1 -4.03 14.88 -7.34
N LYS A 2 -4.32 15.13 -8.63
CA LYS A 2 -3.37 15.78 -9.57
C LYS A 2 -2.76 17.09 -9.04
N ALA A 3 -3.57 18.01 -8.52
CA ALA A 3 -3.09 19.27 -7.95
C ALA A 3 -2.18 19.07 -6.73
N GLY A 4 -2.55 18.17 -5.81
CA GLY A 4 -1.72 17.83 -4.65
C GLY A 4 -0.39 17.17 -5.04
N ILE A 5 -0.41 16.25 -6.01
CA ILE A 5 0.81 15.66 -6.58
C ILE A 5 1.72 16.75 -7.16
N LYS A 6 1.15 17.69 -7.94
CA LYS A 6 1.89 18.82 -8.50
C LYS A 6 2.44 19.76 -7.41
N ALA A 7 1.73 19.89 -6.29
CA ALA A 7 2.17 20.67 -5.13
C ALA A 7 3.23 19.94 -4.29
N GLY A 8 3.58 18.69 -4.62
CA GLY A 8 4.63 17.94 -3.93
C GLY A 8 4.20 17.27 -2.62
N VAL A 9 2.94 16.81 -2.52
CA VAL A 9 2.49 16.02 -1.36
C VAL A 9 3.37 14.79 -1.15
N ASP A 10 3.79 14.57 0.10
CA ASP A 10 4.72 13.50 0.47
C ASP A 10 4.05 12.13 0.47
N GLU A 11 2.79 12.06 0.87
CA GLU A 11 2.04 10.83 1.05
C GLU A 11 0.63 10.92 0.45
N ILE A 12 0.13 9.78 -0.03
CA ILE A 12 -1.26 9.58 -0.41
C ILE A 12 -1.81 8.38 0.35
N MET A 13 -2.84 8.62 1.15
CA MET A 13 -3.62 7.57 1.78
C MET A 13 -4.65 6.99 0.81
N ILE A 14 -4.75 5.66 0.75
CA ILE A 14 -5.64 4.91 -0.13
C ILE A 14 -6.78 4.30 0.68
N SER A 15 -8.00 4.75 0.41
CA SER A 15 -9.21 4.33 1.12
C SER A 15 -9.72 2.95 0.71
N HIS A 16 -10.67 2.41 1.48
CA HIS A 16 -11.26 1.08 1.29
C HIS A 16 -12.54 1.11 0.45
N ILE A 17 -12.52 1.81 -0.68
CA ILE A 17 -13.66 1.93 -1.60
C ILE A 17 -13.42 1.19 -2.90
N VAL A 18 -14.48 0.65 -3.52
CA VAL A 18 -14.40 0.06 -4.85
C VAL A 18 -14.61 1.16 -5.90
N VAL A 19 -13.57 1.46 -6.67
CA VAL A 19 -13.66 2.42 -7.78
C VAL A 19 -13.93 1.66 -9.07
N LYS A 20 -15.22 1.41 -9.36
CA LYS A 20 -15.66 0.48 -10.42
C LYS A 20 -15.07 0.73 -11.81
N ASN A 21 -14.74 1.98 -12.14
CA ASN A 21 -14.14 2.33 -13.43
C ASN A 21 -12.64 1.98 -13.53
N ILE A 22 -12.01 1.59 -12.44
CA ILE A 22 -10.60 1.19 -12.37
C ILE A 22 -10.49 -0.28 -11.99
N ASP A 23 -11.22 -0.69 -10.95
CA ASP A 23 -11.28 -2.06 -10.46
C ASP A 23 -12.70 -2.34 -9.97
N THR A 24 -13.35 -3.33 -10.56
CA THR A 24 -14.75 -3.66 -10.25
C THR A 24 -14.90 -4.53 -9.01
N LYS A 25 -13.80 -5.08 -8.48
CA LYS A 25 -13.83 -6.09 -7.41
C LYS A 25 -13.06 -5.66 -6.18
N MET A 26 -11.83 -5.17 -6.35
CA MET A 26 -10.95 -4.90 -5.22
C MET A 26 -11.19 -3.50 -4.64
N PRO A 27 -11.24 -3.35 -3.31
CA PRO A 27 -11.08 -2.06 -2.66
C PRO A 27 -9.79 -1.39 -3.12
N ALA A 28 -9.79 -0.06 -3.21
CA ALA A 28 -8.68 0.71 -3.77
C ALA A 28 -7.35 0.44 -3.06
N SER A 29 -7.34 0.32 -1.73
CA SER A 29 -6.15 -0.02 -0.94
C SER A 29 -5.56 -1.40 -1.25
N LEU A 30 -6.34 -2.30 -1.85
CA LEU A 30 -5.94 -3.66 -2.21
C LEU A 30 -5.79 -3.87 -3.73
N SER A 31 -6.09 -2.84 -4.54
CA SER A 31 -6.12 -2.95 -6.00
C SER A 31 -4.79 -2.55 -6.65
N PRO A 32 -4.09 -3.46 -7.36
CA PRO A 32 -2.92 -3.08 -8.16
C PRO A 32 -3.25 -2.08 -9.27
N ALA A 33 -4.48 -2.04 -9.77
CA ALA A 33 -4.89 -1.12 -10.82
C ALA A 33 -4.93 0.34 -10.32
N VAL A 34 -5.43 0.57 -9.10
CA VAL A 34 -5.41 1.89 -8.46
C VAL A 34 -3.98 2.36 -8.21
N HIS A 35 -3.12 1.49 -7.69
CA HIS A 35 -1.72 1.84 -7.44
C HIS A 35 -0.95 2.09 -8.75
N LYS A 36 -1.22 1.31 -9.80
CA LYS A 36 -0.67 1.55 -11.14
C LYS A 36 -1.10 2.89 -11.70
N LEU A 37 -2.36 3.30 -11.49
CA LEU A 37 -2.84 4.61 -11.90
C LEU A 37 -2.05 5.73 -11.22
N LEU A 38 -1.87 5.66 -9.90
CA LEU A 38 -1.09 6.67 -9.17
C LEU A 38 0.38 6.68 -9.59
N ARG A 39 1.03 5.51 -9.60
CA ARG A 39 2.47 5.41 -9.83
C ARG A 39 2.88 5.62 -11.29
N LYS A 40 2.10 5.13 -12.26
CA LYS A 40 2.42 5.22 -13.70
C LYS A 40 1.70 6.38 -14.38
N ASN A 41 0.37 6.47 -14.24
CA ASN A 41 -0.41 7.44 -15.02
C ASN A 41 -0.36 8.86 -14.43
N LEU A 42 -0.32 8.98 -13.11
CA LEU A 42 -0.15 10.27 -12.42
C LEU A 42 1.31 10.57 -12.04
N ALA A 43 2.24 9.66 -12.39
CA ALA A 43 3.67 9.76 -12.12
C ALA A 43 4.02 10.11 -10.66
N TYR A 44 3.14 9.75 -9.71
CA TYR A 44 3.37 10.03 -8.29
C TYR A 44 4.64 9.31 -7.82
N GLN A 45 5.53 9.97 -7.06
CA GLN A 45 6.78 9.37 -6.56
C GLN A 45 6.86 9.25 -5.03
N GLY A 46 5.94 9.90 -4.30
CA GLY A 46 5.86 9.80 -2.83
C GLY A 46 5.30 8.48 -2.33
N LEU A 47 4.97 8.40 -1.04
CA LEU A 47 4.50 7.18 -0.39
C LEU A 47 3.00 6.94 -0.61
N MET A 48 2.64 5.70 -0.91
CA MET A 48 1.25 5.26 -0.83
C MET A 48 1.04 4.49 0.48
N ILE A 49 0.11 4.92 1.31
CA ILE A 49 -0.22 4.29 2.58
C ILE A 49 -1.68 3.83 2.57
N THR A 50 -1.98 2.70 3.20
CA THR A 50 -3.36 2.27 3.36
C THR A 50 -4.09 3.17 4.37
N ASP A 51 -5.41 3.28 4.24
CA ASP A 51 -6.27 3.51 5.40
C ASP A 51 -6.20 2.30 6.37
N ASP A 52 -6.81 2.38 7.55
CA ASP A 52 -6.65 1.36 8.60
C ASP A 52 -7.18 -0.02 8.17
N LEU A 53 -6.27 -0.99 8.02
CA LEU A 53 -6.59 -2.37 7.62
C LEU A 53 -7.46 -3.12 8.62
N GLN A 54 -7.69 -2.58 9.84
CA GLN A 54 -8.64 -3.13 10.81
C GLN A 54 -10.09 -2.70 10.58
N MET A 55 -10.33 -1.76 9.66
CA MET A 55 -11.70 -1.37 9.31
C MET A 55 -12.52 -2.55 8.80
N GLY A 56 -13.80 -2.58 9.18
CA GLY A 56 -14.74 -3.66 8.88
C GLY A 56 -14.80 -4.04 7.39
N ALA A 57 -14.72 -3.05 6.49
CA ALA A 57 -14.75 -3.29 5.05
C ALA A 57 -13.60 -4.20 4.58
N ILE A 58 -12.39 -4.00 5.10
CA ILE A 58 -11.21 -4.78 4.71
C ILE A 58 -11.16 -6.11 5.44
N THR A 59 -11.46 -6.14 6.73
CA THR A 59 -11.46 -7.39 7.49
C THR A 59 -12.52 -8.38 6.97
N GLN A 60 -13.71 -7.89 6.59
CA GLN A 60 -14.75 -8.70 5.96
C GLN A 60 -14.34 -9.17 4.56
N TYR A 61 -13.82 -8.27 3.72
CA TYR A 61 -13.33 -8.64 2.38
C TYR A 61 -12.23 -9.72 2.49
N ALA A 62 -11.27 -9.53 3.39
CA ALA A 62 -10.18 -10.48 3.58
C ALA A 62 -10.68 -11.86 4.03
N LYS A 63 -11.65 -11.89 4.96
CA LYS A 63 -12.29 -13.13 5.41
C LYS A 63 -13.06 -13.83 4.29
N GLN A 64 -13.89 -13.10 3.56
CA GLN A 64 -14.69 -13.64 2.45
C GLN A 64 -13.80 -14.26 1.36
N HIS A 65 -12.67 -13.60 1.05
CA HIS A 65 -11.76 -14.03 0.00
C HIS A 65 -10.62 -14.95 0.49
N HIS A 66 -10.59 -15.32 1.78
CA HIS A 66 -9.55 -16.16 2.37
C HIS A 66 -8.12 -15.64 2.11
N ILE A 67 -7.94 -14.32 2.22
CA ILE A 67 -6.67 -13.65 1.96
C ILE A 67 -6.12 -12.99 3.24
N ASN A 68 -4.80 -12.75 3.24
CA ASN A 68 -4.18 -11.86 4.22
C ASN A 68 -4.16 -10.42 3.65
N ALA A 69 -4.80 -9.48 4.35
CA ALA A 69 -4.94 -8.10 3.91
C ALA A 69 -3.60 -7.37 3.79
N ASP A 70 -2.66 -7.60 4.72
CA ASP A 70 -1.34 -6.95 4.72
C ASP A 70 -0.52 -7.36 3.49
N VAL A 71 -0.50 -8.66 3.20
CA VAL A 71 0.18 -9.21 2.01
C VAL A 71 -0.44 -8.66 0.73
N LEU A 72 -1.77 -8.61 0.65
CA LEU A 72 -2.44 -8.10 -0.55
C LEU A 72 -2.23 -6.59 -0.73
N ALA A 73 -2.32 -5.80 0.34
CA ALA A 73 -2.10 -4.36 0.33
C ALA A 73 -0.66 -4.03 -0.11
N LEU A 74 0.34 -4.73 0.43
CA LEU A 74 1.72 -4.54 0.02
C LEU A 74 1.90 -4.93 -1.45
N LYS A 75 1.37 -6.09 -1.87
CA LYS A 75 1.42 -6.58 -3.26
C LYS A 75 0.74 -5.61 -4.23
N ALA A 76 -0.34 -4.93 -3.82
CA ALA A 76 -1.03 -3.92 -4.62
C ALA A 76 -0.13 -2.72 -4.94
N GLY A 77 0.78 -2.37 -4.03
CA GLY A 77 1.78 -1.32 -4.23
C GLY A 77 1.82 -0.28 -3.14
N ASN A 78 1.18 -0.50 -1.98
CA ASN A 78 1.37 0.36 -0.82
C ASN A 78 2.82 0.26 -0.34
N ASP A 79 3.39 1.40 0.04
CA ASP A 79 4.69 1.50 0.65
C ASP A 79 4.61 1.31 2.17
N MET A 80 3.49 1.71 2.79
CA MET A 80 3.22 1.60 4.22
C MET A 80 1.82 1.04 4.47
N LEU A 81 1.68 0.30 5.58
CA LEU A 81 0.41 -0.29 6.01
C LEU A 81 0.02 0.32 7.35
N LEU A 82 -1.16 0.92 7.40
CA LEU A 82 -1.77 1.41 8.64
C LEU A 82 -2.62 0.30 9.25
N GLY A 83 -2.37 -0.07 10.50
CA GLY A 83 -3.19 -1.03 11.23
C GLY A 83 -2.54 -1.57 12.51
N GLY A 84 -3.35 -2.23 13.35
CA GLY A 84 -2.93 -2.69 14.68
C GLY A 84 -2.23 -4.06 14.74
N ASN A 85 -2.37 -4.91 13.72
CA ASN A 85 -1.93 -6.31 13.77
C ASN A 85 -0.53 -6.55 13.17
N TYR A 86 0.42 -5.65 13.42
CA TYR A 86 1.73 -5.69 12.76
C TYR A 86 2.52 -6.98 13.04
N GLN A 87 2.36 -7.61 14.21
CA GLN A 87 3.09 -8.83 14.55
C GLN A 87 2.72 -10.00 13.60
N THR A 88 1.43 -10.20 13.34
CA THR A 88 0.98 -11.25 12.43
C THR A 88 1.20 -10.85 10.97
N GLY A 89 1.00 -9.57 10.63
CA GLY A 89 1.25 -9.02 9.31
C GLY A 89 2.72 -9.17 8.86
N ILE A 90 3.68 -8.85 9.73
CA ILE A 90 5.11 -9.02 9.42
C ILE A 90 5.45 -10.48 9.13
N LEU A 91 4.92 -11.43 9.92
CA LEU A 91 5.16 -12.86 9.68
C LEU A 91 4.55 -13.33 8.35
N ALA A 92 3.35 -12.84 8.01
CA ALA A 92 2.70 -13.16 6.74
C ALA A 92 3.48 -12.60 5.54
N ILE A 93 3.93 -11.35 5.62
CA ILE A 93 4.75 -10.70 4.58
C ILE A 93 6.09 -11.43 4.41
N LYS A 94 6.79 -11.78 5.51
CA LYS A 94 8.03 -12.56 5.45
C LYS A 94 7.82 -13.88 4.70
N LYS A 95 6.76 -14.62 5.03
CA LYS A 95 6.40 -15.86 4.32
C LYS A 95 6.08 -15.61 2.84
N ALA A 96 5.38 -14.52 2.52
CA ALA A 96 5.07 -14.15 1.14
C ALA A 96 6.33 -13.81 0.33
N VAL A 97 7.32 -13.17 0.94
CA VAL A 97 8.63 -12.90 0.30
C VAL A 97 9.41 -14.18 0.08
N GLN A 98 9.49 -15.06 1.09
CA GLN A 98 10.17 -16.36 0.99
C GLN A 98 9.57 -17.24 -0.11
N LYS A 99 8.25 -17.16 -0.34
CA LYS A 99 7.54 -17.89 -1.40
C LYS A 99 7.60 -17.20 -2.77
N GLY A 100 8.20 -16.02 -2.88
CA GLY A 100 8.26 -15.24 -4.12
C GLY A 100 6.94 -14.54 -4.50
N THR A 101 5.91 -14.61 -3.65
CA THR A 101 4.63 -13.90 -3.86
C THR A 101 4.81 -12.38 -3.88
N ILE A 102 5.76 -11.88 -3.07
CA ILE A 102 6.22 -10.49 -3.07
C ILE A 102 7.73 -10.51 -3.32
N SER A 103 8.21 -9.74 -4.29
CA SER A 103 9.65 -9.68 -4.54
C SER A 103 10.37 -8.89 -3.44
N GLN A 104 11.59 -9.31 -3.07
CA GLN A 104 12.45 -8.52 -2.19
C GLN A 104 12.70 -7.11 -2.76
N LYS A 105 12.77 -6.98 -4.09
CA LYS A 105 12.91 -5.70 -4.78
C LYS A 105 11.77 -4.74 -4.44
N GLN A 106 10.53 -5.23 -4.42
CA GLN A 106 9.36 -4.40 -4.05
C GLN A 106 9.46 -3.87 -2.62
N ILE A 107 9.85 -4.73 -1.67
CA ILE A 107 10.11 -4.31 -0.28
C ILE A 107 11.18 -3.21 -0.24
N ASN A 108 12.32 -3.42 -0.92
CA ASN A 108 13.42 -2.47 -0.92
C ASN A 108 13.04 -1.13 -1.57
N ASP A 109 12.23 -1.16 -2.62
CA ASP A 109 11.74 0.06 -3.29
C ASP A 109 10.83 0.89 -2.36
N SER A 110 9.95 0.23 -1.60
CA SER A 110 9.10 0.91 -0.60
C SER A 110 9.92 1.44 0.57
N VAL A 111 10.83 0.64 1.12
CA VAL A 111 11.75 1.09 2.18
C VAL A 111 12.58 2.29 1.72
N ARG A 112 13.06 2.31 0.47
CA ARG A 112 13.80 3.46 -0.09
C ARG A 112 12.96 4.74 -0.04
N ARG A 113 11.69 4.72 -0.45
CA ARG A 113 10.81 5.90 -0.37
C ARG A 113 10.58 6.34 1.07
N ILE A 114 10.42 5.38 1.99
CA ILE A 114 10.24 5.68 3.42
C ILE A 114 11.50 6.39 3.95
N LEU A 115 12.69 5.88 3.63
CA LEU A 115 13.94 6.49 4.05
C LEU A 115 14.13 7.88 3.44
N GLN A 116 13.80 8.08 2.15
CA GLN A 116 13.84 9.40 1.51
C GLN A 116 12.92 10.41 2.21
N LEU A 117 11.72 10.02 2.62
CA LEU A 117 10.85 10.90 3.39
C LEU A 117 11.44 11.21 4.78
N LYS A 118 11.95 10.19 5.47
CA LYS A 118 12.60 10.39 6.78
C LYS A 118 13.83 11.32 6.68
N GLU A 119 14.61 11.22 5.60
CA GLU A 119 15.71 12.13 5.29
C GLU A 119 15.20 13.55 5.07
N LYS A 120 14.18 13.73 4.23
CA LYS A 120 13.53 15.03 3.96
C LYS A 120 13.04 15.70 5.25
N LEU A 121 12.53 14.91 6.21
CA LEU A 121 12.05 15.39 7.50
C LEU A 121 13.18 15.62 8.53
N GLY A 122 14.43 15.27 8.23
CA GLY A 122 15.56 15.41 9.13
C GLY A 122 15.55 14.43 10.32
N ILE A 123 14.89 13.27 10.18
CA ILE A 123 14.76 12.27 11.26
C ILE A 123 15.60 11.01 11.04
N LEU A 124 16.37 10.94 9.94
CA LEU A 124 17.46 9.98 9.83
C LEU A 124 18.71 10.58 10.48
N LYS A 125 19.28 9.87 11.45
CA LYS A 125 20.57 10.18 12.09
C LYS A 125 21.63 9.23 11.57
#